data_AF-A0A4S8L334-F1
#
_entry.id   AF-A0A4S8L334-F1
#
_cell.length_a   1.000
_cell.length_b   1.000
_cell.length_c   1.000
_cell.angle_alpha   90.00
_cell.angle_beta   90.00
_cell.angle_gamma   90.00
#
_symmetry.space_group_name_H-M   'P 1'
#
loop_
_entity.id
_entity.type
_entity.pdbx_description
1 polymer ?
#
loop_
_entity_poly.entity_id
_entity_poly.type
_entity_poly.pdbx_seq_one_letter_code
_entity_poly.pdbx_strand_id
1 'polypeptide(L)'
;IVFDTTTCRRHLQAYHSGKYRLWATQNDFLSMLPNDATARRIEEKAASQSTLDAHVQALPERKTVVPYSDALFREAAIEWLTETNQPIEAVEHPKFQNMIQIASRATNGVNIPSRKVTRQAIMDLFKKNIVELRRRLLVSTSL
;
A
#
# COMPACT_ATOMS: atom_id res chain seq x y z
N ILE A 1 56.59 23.12 -16.10
CA ILE A 1 55.49 24.10 -16.09
C ILE A 1 54.19 23.30 -16.17
N VAL A 2 53.39 23.28 -15.10
CA VAL A 2 52.07 22.61 -15.11
C VAL A 2 51.05 23.65 -15.53
N PHE A 3 50.47 23.49 -16.72
CA PHE A 3 49.42 24.38 -17.19
C PHE A 3 48.08 24.02 -16.52
N ASP A 4 47.31 25.04 -16.13
CA ASP A 4 45.95 24.85 -15.64
C ASP A 4 45.10 24.17 -16.72
N THR A 5 44.69 22.93 -16.45
CA THR A 5 43.95 22.09 -17.39
C THR A 5 42.61 22.68 -17.81
N THR A 6 42.01 23.54 -16.97
CA THR A 6 40.75 24.22 -17.31
C THR A 6 40.99 25.32 -18.36
N THR A 7 42.10 26.02 -18.24
CA THR A 7 42.54 27.05 -19.20
C THR A 7 42.96 26.42 -20.54
N CYS A 8 43.67 25.28 -20.53
CA CYS A 8 44.02 24.54 -21.75
C CYS A 8 42.80 24.03 -22.51
N ARG A 9 41.79 23.49 -21.80
CA ARG A 9 40.55 22.99 -22.43
C ARG A 9 39.74 24.11 -23.08
N ARG A 10 39.68 25.29 -22.45
CA ARG A 10 39.01 26.47 -23.04
C ARG A 10 39.75 26.98 -24.27
N HIS A 11 41.07 27.03 -24.24
CA HIS A 11 41.88 27.39 -25.41
C HIS A 11 41.69 26.40 -26.57
N LEU A 12 41.75 25.10 -26.28
CA LEU A 12 41.47 24.04 -27.26
C LEU A 12 40.05 24.16 -27.83
N GLN A 13 39.06 24.48 -27.01
CA GLN A 13 37.70 24.70 -27.49
C GLN A 13 37.60 25.91 -28.43
N ALA A 14 38.27 27.02 -28.10
CA ALA A 14 38.20 28.24 -28.89
C ALA A 14 38.88 28.10 -30.27
N TYR A 15 40.09 27.52 -30.30
CA TYR A 15 40.93 27.56 -31.51
C TYR A 15 41.07 26.22 -32.24
N HIS A 16 40.82 25.10 -31.56
CA HIS A 16 41.16 23.76 -32.07
C HIS A 16 40.07 22.71 -31.85
N SER A 17 38.82 23.14 -31.61
CA SER A 17 37.72 22.23 -31.22
C SER A 17 37.46 21.14 -32.25
N GLY A 18 37.46 21.45 -33.54
CA GLY A 18 37.23 20.47 -34.61
C GLY A 18 38.30 19.36 -34.63
N LYS A 19 39.58 19.76 -34.59
CA LYS A 19 40.71 18.81 -34.56
C LYS A 19 40.70 17.96 -33.28
N TYR A 20 40.40 18.58 -32.14
CA TYR A 20 40.34 17.89 -30.85
C TYR A 20 39.21 16.85 -30.81
N ARG A 21 38.01 17.17 -31.31
CA ARG A 21 36.90 16.21 -31.37
C ARG A 21 37.23 15.02 -32.28
N LEU A 22 37.81 15.26 -33.45
CA LEU A 22 38.26 14.19 -34.34
C LEU A 22 39.29 13.29 -33.68
N TRP A 23 40.29 13.88 -33.01
CA TRP A 23 41.26 13.13 -32.22
C TRP A 23 40.58 12.32 -31.10
N ALA A 24 39.66 12.92 -30.35
CA ALA A 24 38.95 12.25 -29.27
C ALA A 24 38.17 11.03 -29.80
N THR A 25 37.43 11.19 -30.90
CA THR A 25 36.71 10.07 -31.54
C THR A 25 37.66 8.99 -32.07
N GLN A 26 38.76 9.37 -32.73
CA GLN A 26 39.73 8.41 -33.28
C GLN A 26 40.47 7.59 -32.21
N ASN A 27 40.57 8.12 -31.00
CA ASN A 27 41.29 7.49 -29.90
C ASN A 27 40.32 6.92 -28.83
N ASP A 28 39.03 6.81 -29.14
CA ASP A 28 37.98 6.36 -28.21
C ASP A 28 37.91 7.15 -26.89
N PHE A 29 38.29 8.43 -26.93
CA PHE A 29 38.18 9.34 -25.80
C PHE A 29 36.89 10.14 -25.83
N LEU A 30 36.31 10.29 -24.65
CA LEU A 30 35.20 11.18 -24.41
C LEU A 30 35.68 12.65 -24.48
N SER A 31 35.03 13.47 -25.32
CA SER A 31 35.34 14.89 -25.40
C SER A 31 35.08 15.58 -24.07
N MET A 32 36.14 16.20 -23.52
CA MET A 32 36.09 16.98 -22.29
C MET A 32 36.11 18.49 -22.56
N LEU A 33 35.80 18.92 -23.79
CA LEU A 33 35.60 20.34 -24.06
C LEU A 33 34.41 20.86 -23.24
N PRO A 34 34.50 22.05 -22.63
CA PRO A 34 33.43 22.61 -21.81
C PRO A 34 32.03 22.48 -22.40
N ASN A 35 31.83 22.82 -23.68
CA ASN A 35 30.52 22.77 -24.34
C ASN A 35 29.97 21.34 -24.45
N ASP A 36 30.83 20.38 -24.77
CA ASP A 36 30.44 18.98 -24.94
C ASP A 36 30.10 18.36 -23.56
N ALA A 37 30.82 18.76 -22.51
CA ALA A 37 30.52 18.37 -21.13
C ALA A 37 29.22 19.00 -20.60
N THR A 38 28.94 20.26 -20.95
CA THR A 38 27.67 20.91 -20.58
C THR A 38 26.47 20.31 -21.31
N ALA A 39 26.60 19.98 -22.59
CA ALA A 39 25.54 19.37 -23.38
C ALA A 39 25.09 18.03 -22.77
N ARG A 40 26.05 17.16 -22.42
CA ARG A 40 25.76 15.87 -21.77
C ARG A 40 25.01 16.02 -20.46
N ARG A 41 25.39 16.98 -19.61
CA ARG A 41 24.67 17.24 -18.34
C ARG A 41 23.24 17.71 -18.56
N ILE A 42 22.96 18.40 -19.66
CA ILE A 42 21.61 18.84 -20.00
C ILE A 42 20.77 17.65 -20.48
N GLU A 43 21.34 16.80 -21.34
CA GLU A 43 20.70 15.57 -21.82
C GLU A 43 20.40 14.60 -20.67
N GLU A 44 21.36 14.38 -19.77
CA GLU A 44 21.18 13.54 -18.57
C GLU A 44 20.05 14.06 -17.68
N LYS A 45 19.96 15.39 -17.47
CA LYS A 45 18.87 16.00 -16.69
C LYS A 45 17.52 15.92 -17.38
N ALA A 46 17.48 16.00 -18.71
CA ALA A 46 16.23 15.82 -19.47
C ALA A 46 15.73 14.37 -19.41
N ALA A 47 16.64 13.39 -19.34
CA ALA A 47 16.31 11.98 -19.21
C ALA A 47 15.91 11.58 -17.77
N SER A 48 16.38 12.29 -16.75
CA SER A 48 16.05 11.99 -15.35
C SER A 48 14.74 12.68 -14.92
N GLN A 49 13.69 11.89 -14.69
CA GLN A 49 12.43 12.35 -14.11
C GLN A 49 12.67 12.97 -12.71
N SER A 50 12.35 14.26 -12.54
CA SER A 50 12.59 14.99 -11.29
C SER A 50 11.52 14.76 -10.21
N THR A 51 10.27 14.50 -10.60
CA THR A 51 9.15 14.30 -9.67
C THR A 51 8.17 13.23 -10.17
N LEU A 52 7.45 12.63 -9.23
CA LEU A 52 6.46 11.58 -9.49
C LEU A 52 5.07 12.12 -9.88
N ASP A 53 4.92 13.44 -10.02
CA ASP A 53 3.62 14.12 -10.15
C ASP A 53 2.79 13.62 -11.35
N ALA A 54 3.45 13.23 -12.44
CA ALA A 54 2.77 12.74 -13.64
C ALA A 54 2.04 11.40 -13.44
N HIS A 55 2.29 10.67 -12.35
CA HIS A 55 1.76 9.31 -12.11
C HIS A 55 0.97 9.18 -10.80
N VAL A 56 0.80 10.28 -10.05
CA VAL A 56 -0.01 10.27 -8.82
C VAL A 56 -1.47 10.50 -9.18
N GLN A 57 -2.29 9.47 -9.04
CA GLN A 57 -3.75 9.61 -9.11
C GLN A 57 -4.31 9.89 -7.72
N ALA A 58 -5.20 10.87 -7.61
CA ALA A 58 -5.94 11.12 -6.38
C ALA A 58 -6.79 9.87 -6.06
N LEU A 59 -6.63 9.33 -4.85
CA LEU A 59 -7.46 8.21 -4.39
C LEU A 59 -8.93 8.71 -4.35
N PRO A 60 -9.90 7.94 -4.88
CA PRO A 60 -11.29 8.33 -4.78
C PRO A 60 -11.67 8.59 -3.32
N GLU A 61 -12.43 9.65 -3.06
CA GLU A 61 -12.86 10.06 -1.73
C GLU A 61 -13.43 8.85 -0.99
N ARG A 62 -12.69 8.36 0.01
CA ARG A 62 -13.22 7.36 0.92
C ARG A 62 -14.38 8.02 1.64
N LYS A 63 -15.59 7.49 1.49
CA LYS A 63 -16.75 7.84 2.33
C LYS A 63 -16.26 7.78 3.77
N THR A 64 -16.09 8.93 4.38
CA THR A 64 -15.53 9.04 5.73
C THR A 64 -16.49 8.33 6.66
N VAL A 65 -16.08 7.16 7.13
CA VAL A 65 -16.73 6.45 8.23
C VAL A 65 -16.66 7.41 9.42
N VAL A 66 -17.80 7.69 10.04
CA VAL A 66 -17.86 8.50 11.26
C VAL A 66 -16.82 7.95 12.24
N PRO A 67 -15.85 8.75 12.70
CA PRO A 67 -14.83 8.27 13.62
C PRO A 67 -15.47 7.67 14.87
N TYR A 68 -14.87 6.59 15.37
CA TYR A 68 -15.30 5.97 16.62
C TYR A 68 -15.22 6.97 17.78
N SER A 69 -16.26 7.00 18.61
CA SER A 69 -16.21 7.58 19.96
C SER A 69 -17.03 6.71 20.91
N ASP A 70 -16.61 6.63 22.17
CA ASP A 70 -17.31 5.82 23.18
C ASP A 70 -18.76 6.28 23.38
N ALA A 71 -19.02 7.58 23.26
CA ALA A 71 -20.36 8.16 23.38
C ALA A 71 -21.29 7.67 22.25
N LEU A 72 -20.84 7.78 20.98
CA LEU A 72 -21.61 7.32 19.82
C LEU A 72 -21.82 5.80 19.85
N PHE A 73 -20.80 5.05 20.24
CA PHE A 73 -20.92 3.60 20.35
C PHE A 73 -21.94 3.20 21.42
N ARG A 74 -21.92 3.87 22.59
CA ARG A 74 -22.89 3.61 23.67
C ARG A 74 -24.31 3.93 23.23
N GLU A 75 -24.54 5.03 22.54
CA GLU A 75 -25.85 5.41 22.01
C GLU A 75 -26.36 4.36 21.02
N ALA A 76 -25.56 4.00 20.02
CA ALA A 76 -25.91 2.97 19.04
C ALA A 76 -26.17 1.61 19.69
N ALA A 77 -25.44 1.24 20.74
CA ALA A 77 -25.68 0.00 21.48
C ALA A 77 -27.02 0.03 22.22
N ILE A 78 -27.39 1.15 22.85
CA ILE A 78 -28.68 1.31 23.54
C ILE A 78 -29.84 1.25 22.54
N GLU A 79 -29.73 1.92 21.40
CA GLU A 79 -30.73 1.85 20.32
C GLU A 79 -30.90 0.41 19.83
N TRP A 80 -29.80 -0.28 19.54
CA TRP A 80 -29.85 -1.69 19.10
C TRP A 80 -30.52 -2.61 20.12
N LEU A 81 -30.21 -2.45 21.42
CA LEU A 81 -30.83 -3.25 22.50
C LEU A 81 -32.35 -3.02 22.56
N THR A 82 -32.78 -1.76 22.51
CA THR A 82 -34.20 -1.38 22.66
C THR A 82 -35.03 -1.72 21.43
N GLU A 83 -34.54 -1.44 20.22
CA GLU A 83 -35.28 -1.71 18.98
C GLU A 83 -35.46 -3.21 18.71
N THR A 84 -34.48 -4.03 19.10
CA THR A 84 -34.52 -5.47 18.81
C THR A 84 -34.90 -6.33 20.03
N ASN A 85 -35.25 -5.69 21.15
CA ASN A 85 -35.60 -6.34 22.41
C ASN A 85 -34.53 -7.37 22.87
N GLN A 86 -33.26 -7.00 22.79
CA GLN A 86 -32.19 -7.85 23.34
C GLN A 86 -32.17 -7.77 24.87
N PRO A 87 -31.72 -8.84 25.55
CA PRO A 87 -31.40 -8.75 26.97
C PRO A 87 -30.23 -7.78 27.20
N ILE A 88 -30.26 -7.05 28.31
CA ILE A 88 -29.19 -6.10 28.69
C ILE A 88 -27.83 -6.82 28.78
N GLU A 89 -27.83 -8.07 29.25
CA GLU A 89 -26.64 -8.94 29.34
C GLU A 89 -25.95 -9.21 27.98
N ALA A 90 -26.61 -8.91 26.85
CA ALA A 90 -26.04 -9.13 25.52
C ALA A 90 -24.71 -8.39 25.31
N VAL A 91 -24.54 -7.19 25.91
CA VAL A 91 -23.30 -6.41 25.79
C VAL A 91 -22.15 -6.96 26.64
N GLU A 92 -22.48 -7.71 27.69
CA GLU A 92 -21.50 -8.37 28.56
C GLU A 92 -21.01 -9.70 27.98
N HIS A 93 -21.77 -10.27 27.04
CA HIS A 93 -21.45 -11.58 26.49
C HIS A 93 -20.10 -11.56 25.74
N PRO A 94 -19.15 -12.46 26.07
CA PRO A 94 -17.79 -12.40 25.55
C PRO A 94 -17.71 -12.57 24.03
N LYS A 95 -18.66 -13.30 23.42
CA LYS A 95 -18.72 -13.42 21.95
C LYS A 95 -19.13 -12.11 21.27
N PHE A 96 -19.98 -11.30 21.91
CA PHE A 96 -20.35 -9.98 21.40
C PHE A 96 -19.14 -9.05 21.45
N GLN A 97 -18.45 -8.98 22.60
CA GLN A 97 -17.23 -8.18 22.75
C GLN A 97 -16.14 -8.57 21.73
N ASN A 98 -15.91 -9.87 21.53
CA ASN A 98 -14.97 -10.36 20.53
C ASN A 98 -15.38 -9.98 19.10
N MET A 99 -16.67 -9.99 18.76
CA MET A 99 -17.17 -9.53 17.46
C MET A 99 -16.84 -8.05 17.23
N ILE A 100 -17.05 -7.19 18.24
CA ILE A 100 -16.72 -5.76 18.18
C ILE A 100 -15.20 -5.54 18.04
N GLN A 101 -14.38 -6.29 18.78
CA GLN A 101 -12.91 -6.22 18.66
C GLN A 101 -12.39 -6.64 17.29
N ILE A 102 -13.05 -7.58 16.61
CA ILE A 102 -12.73 -7.95 15.22
C ILE A 102 -13.15 -6.82 14.28
N ALA A 103 -14.36 -6.29 14.46
CA ALA A 103 -14.92 -5.21 13.66
C ALA A 103 -14.09 -3.92 13.74
N SER A 104 -13.58 -3.56 14.93
CA SER A 104 -12.81 -2.32 15.14
C SER A 104 -11.47 -2.29 14.40
N ARG A 105 -10.96 -3.47 13.99
CA ARG A 105 -9.72 -3.60 13.20
C ARG A 105 -9.95 -3.44 11.70
N ALA A 106 -11.20 -3.35 11.24
CA ALA A 106 -11.52 -3.27 9.82
C ALA A 106 -11.17 -1.89 9.26
N THR A 107 -10.32 -1.85 8.23
CA THR A 107 -9.89 -0.60 7.56
C THR A 107 -10.91 -0.08 6.55
N ASN A 108 -11.76 -0.97 6.02
CA ASN A 108 -12.72 -0.68 4.95
C ASN A 108 -14.17 -0.88 5.40
N GLY A 109 -14.44 -0.72 6.70
CA GLY A 109 -15.73 -1.04 7.30
C GLY A 109 -15.99 -2.55 7.38
N VAL A 110 -17.17 -2.92 7.90
CA VAL A 110 -17.55 -4.32 8.16
C VAL A 110 -18.70 -4.72 7.24
N ASN A 111 -18.56 -5.86 6.57
CA ASN A 111 -19.65 -6.45 5.78
C ASN A 111 -20.48 -7.41 6.65
N ILE A 112 -21.69 -6.99 7.04
CA ILE A 112 -22.59 -7.80 7.87
C ILE A 112 -23.30 -8.83 6.98
N PRO A 113 -23.21 -10.15 7.27
CA PRO A 113 -23.83 -11.17 6.43
C PRO A 113 -25.36 -11.09 6.47
N SER A 114 -26.00 -11.37 5.33
CA SER A 114 -27.46 -11.40 5.24
C SER A 114 -28.07 -12.57 6.02
N ARG A 115 -29.34 -12.45 6.40
CA ARG A 115 -30.09 -13.51 7.12
C ARG A 115 -29.97 -14.89 6.45
N LYS A 116 -30.05 -14.94 5.12
CA LYS A 116 -29.93 -16.19 4.35
C LYS A 116 -28.54 -16.80 4.50
N VAL A 117 -27.49 -15.98 4.35
CA VAL A 117 -26.09 -16.43 4.48
C VAL A 117 -25.81 -16.88 5.91
N THR A 118 -26.23 -16.11 6.90
CA THR A 118 -26.06 -16.44 8.32
C THR A 118 -26.76 -17.75 8.68
N ARG A 119 -28.00 -17.96 8.23
CA ARG A 119 -28.73 -19.22 8.47
C ARG A 119 -28.00 -20.43 7.86
N GLN A 120 -27.54 -20.30 6.62
CA GLN A 120 -26.81 -21.37 5.95
C GLN A 120 -25.51 -21.70 6.69
N ALA A 121 -24.73 -20.68 7.06
CA ALA A 121 -23.48 -20.85 7.80
C ALA A 121 -23.69 -21.57 9.15
N ILE A 122 -24.77 -21.26 9.86
CA ILE A 122 -25.14 -21.96 11.11
C ILE A 122 -25.40 -23.45 10.83
N MET A 123 -26.21 -23.76 9.81
CA MET A 123 -26.52 -25.16 9.47
C MET A 123 -25.26 -25.94 9.09
N ASP A 124 -24.35 -25.32 8.34
CA ASP A 124 -23.11 -25.96 7.91
C ASP A 124 -22.15 -26.17 9.09
N LEU A 125 -22.11 -25.23 10.04
CA LEU A 125 -21.36 -25.39 11.29
C LEU A 125 -21.86 -26.61 12.09
N PHE A 126 -23.18 -26.75 12.25
CA PHE A 126 -23.75 -27.92 12.94
C PHE A 126 -23.42 -29.24 12.25
N LYS A 127 -23.56 -29.29 10.92
CA LYS A 127 -23.19 -30.49 10.14
C LYS A 127 -21.72 -30.85 10.33
N LYS A 128 -20.83 -29.87 10.25
CA LYS A 128 -19.38 -30.06 10.45
C LYS A 128 -19.09 -30.64 11.83
N ASN A 129 -19.70 -30.07 12.87
CA ASN A 129 -19.52 -30.54 14.25
C ASN A 129 -20.00 -31.99 14.41
N ILE A 130 -21.15 -32.36 13.84
CA ILE A 130 -21.66 -33.75 13.90
C ILE A 130 -20.71 -34.72 13.18
N VAL A 131 -20.22 -34.36 12.00
CA VAL A 131 -19.26 -35.19 11.25
C VAL A 131 -17.96 -35.37 12.05
N GLU A 132 -17.47 -34.31 12.67
CA GLU A 132 -16.26 -34.35 13.49
C GLU A 132 -16.45 -35.18 14.77
N LEU A 133 -17.58 -35.04 15.45
CA LEU A 133 -17.94 -35.87 16.60
C LEU A 133 -17.96 -37.35 16.21
N ARG A 134 -18.63 -37.70 15.11
CA ARG A 134 -18.66 -39.08 14.61
C ARG A 134 -17.25 -39.62 14.36
N ARG A 135 -16.37 -38.84 13.73
CA ARG A 135 -14.99 -39.23 13.48
C ARG A 135 -14.24 -39.51 14.79
N ARG A 136 -14.35 -38.62 15.78
CA ARG A 136 -13.67 -38.78 17.08
C ARG A 136 -14.15 -40.03 17.82
N LEU A 137 -15.46 -40.29 17.81
CA LEU A 137 -16.04 -41.44 18.51
C LEU A 137 -15.68 -42.78 17.87
N LEU A 138 -15.63 -42.86 16.54
CA LEU A 138 -15.27 -44.11 15.82
C LEU A 138 -13.78 -44.49 15.97
N VAL A 139 -12.90 -43.51 16.12
CA VAL A 139 -11.46 -43.77 16.38
C VAL A 139 -11.28 -44.38 17.77
N SER A 140 -12.07 -43.95 18.75
CA SER A 140 -12.00 -44.46 20.13
C SER A 140 -12.63 -45.85 20.35
N THR A 141 -13.44 -46.37 19.42
CA THR A 141 -14.01 -47.73 19.51
C THR A 141 -13.14 -48.80 18.83
N SER A 142 -11.99 -48.42 18.26
CA SER A 142 -11.11 -49.29 17.48
C SER A 142 -9.82 -49.70 18.23
N LEU A 143 -9.81 -49.54 19.56
CA LEU A 143 -8.79 -50.01 20.51
C LEU A 143 -9.47 -50.95 21.51
#